data_AF-A0A1S1K8K8-F1
#
_entry.id   AF-A0A1S1K8K8-F1
#
_cell.length_a   1.000
_cell.length_b   1.000
_cell.length_c   1.000
_cell.angle_alpha   90.00
_cell.angle_beta   90.00
_cell.angle_gamma   90.00
#
_symmetry.space_group_name_H-M   'P 1'
#
loop_
_entity.id
_entity.type
_entity.pdbx_description
1 polymer ?
#
loop_
_entity_poly.entity_id
_entity_poly.type
_entity_poly.pdbx_seq_one_letter_code
_entity_poly.pdbx_strand_id
1 'polypeptide(L)'
;MPSPTRKRVSDVVMQAIADAITAIENDANLPRTKRQIEAITGRSHDAVARAFVQDRTENSSYRLNNRFEQLTANLTRGDSLNEAAARKDRQTIAELRQKNRDLHNQLDRFATALFARHLESESERPEIELVTRIRRGSRGE
;
A
#
# COMPACT_ATOMS: atom_id res chain seq x y z
N MET A 1 -11.51 23.52 44.21
CA MET A 1 -11.16 24.70 43.36
C MET A 1 -11.73 24.46 41.97
N PRO A 2 -12.47 25.40 41.37
CA PRO A 2 -12.88 25.27 39.98
C PRO A 2 -11.62 25.33 39.10
N SER A 3 -11.49 24.39 38.16
CA SER A 3 -10.41 24.38 37.17
C SER A 3 -10.43 25.68 36.36
N PRO A 4 -9.28 26.23 35.94
CA PRO A 4 -9.25 27.43 35.13
C PRO A 4 -10.05 27.19 33.84
N THR A 5 -11.09 27.99 33.64
CA THR A 5 -11.85 28.03 32.39
C THR A 5 -10.88 28.32 31.26
N ARG A 6 -10.64 27.32 30.40
CA ARG A 6 -9.73 27.47 29.25
C ARG A 6 -10.18 28.68 28.43
N LYS A 7 -9.23 29.53 28.04
CA LYS A 7 -9.50 30.74 27.26
C LYS A 7 -10.19 30.33 25.95
N ARG A 8 -11.42 30.82 25.74
CA ARG A 8 -12.19 30.60 24.51
C ARG A 8 -11.45 31.15 23.30
N VAL A 9 -11.60 30.45 22.20
CA VAL A 9 -11.13 30.85 20.88
C VAL A 9 -12.19 31.78 20.27
N SER A 10 -11.75 32.83 19.58
CA SER A 10 -12.66 33.78 18.94
C SER A 10 -13.28 33.20 17.67
N ASP A 11 -14.47 33.71 17.31
CA ASP A 11 -15.18 33.27 16.10
C ASP A 11 -14.36 33.48 14.82
N VAL A 12 -13.53 34.54 14.78
CA VAL A 12 -12.59 34.78 13.67
C VAL A 12 -11.60 33.62 13.50
N VAL A 13 -11.13 33.04 14.60
CA VAL A 13 -10.21 31.90 14.55
C VAL A 13 -10.98 30.62 14.21
N MET A 14 -12.20 30.44 14.73
CA MET A 14 -13.06 29.31 14.37
C MET A 14 -13.37 29.30 12.87
N GLN A 15 -13.74 30.45 12.31
CA GLN A 15 -13.98 30.63 10.88
C GLN A 15 -12.72 30.37 10.06
N ALA A 16 -11.57 30.93 10.44
CA ALA A 16 -10.32 30.71 9.72
C ALA A 16 -9.92 29.22 9.67
N ILE A 17 -10.17 28.47 10.75
CA ILE A 17 -9.94 27.02 10.79
C ILE A 17 -10.96 26.30 9.88
N ALA A 18 -12.22 26.71 9.91
CA ALA A 18 -13.26 26.16 9.03
C ALA A 18 -12.90 26.37 7.54
N ASP A 19 -12.38 27.55 7.19
CA ASP A 19 -11.96 27.89 5.83
C ASP A 19 -10.71 27.10 5.41
N ALA A 20 -9.76 26.90 6.33
CA ALA A 20 -8.58 26.08 6.06
C ALA A 20 -8.94 24.61 5.83
N ILE A 21 -9.94 24.06 6.53
CA ILE A 21 -10.46 22.71 6.25
C ILE A 21 -11.04 22.65 4.83
N THR A 22 -11.82 23.65 4.42
CA THR A 22 -12.34 23.76 3.04
C THR A 22 -11.21 23.84 2.01
N ALA A 23 -10.15 24.58 2.30
CA ALA A 23 -9.00 24.70 1.40
C ALA A 23 -8.27 23.35 1.22
N ILE A 24 -8.08 22.59 2.30
CA ILE A 24 -7.48 21.24 2.24
C ILE A 24 -8.41 20.26 1.51
N GLU A 25 -9.72 20.40 1.67
CA GLU A 25 -10.71 19.58 0.96
C GLU A 25 -10.62 19.78 -0.56
N ASN A 26 -10.42 21.03 -1.00
CA ASN A 26 -10.33 21.39 -2.41
C ASN A 26 -8.97 21.09 -3.07
N ASP A 27 -7.92 20.78 -2.30
CA ASP A 27 -6.58 20.47 -2.83
C ASP A 27 -6.15 19.03 -2.50
N ALA A 28 -6.03 18.21 -3.54
CA ALA A 28 -5.61 16.82 -3.42
C ALA A 28 -4.16 16.66 -2.94
N ASN A 29 -3.31 17.68 -3.10
CA ASN A 29 -1.91 17.66 -2.72
C ASN A 29 -1.67 18.03 -1.26
N LEU A 30 -2.64 18.67 -0.61
CA LEU A 30 -2.46 19.09 0.78
C LEU A 30 -2.63 17.91 1.75
N PRO A 31 -1.74 17.80 2.76
CA PRO A 31 -1.90 16.82 3.83
C PRO A 31 -3.14 17.09 4.67
N ARG A 32 -3.88 16.03 5.00
CA ARG A 32 -5.13 16.10 5.80
C ARG A 32 -4.81 16.03 7.29
N THR A 33 -4.03 16.99 7.77
CA THR A 33 -3.56 17.03 9.17
C THR A 33 -3.89 18.36 9.86
N LYS A 34 -4.01 18.32 11.20
CA LYS A 34 -4.16 19.55 12.01
C LYS A 34 -2.94 20.48 11.88
N ARG A 35 -1.76 19.92 11.65
CA ARG A 35 -0.54 20.70 11.37
C ARG A 35 -0.62 21.47 10.06
N GLN A 36 -1.30 20.93 9.04
CA GLN A 36 -1.56 21.68 7.81
C GLN A 36 -2.53 22.84 8.03
N ILE A 37 -3.53 22.66 8.90
CA ILE A 37 -4.44 23.74 9.30
C ILE A 37 -3.65 24.87 9.99
N GLU A 38 -2.71 24.54 10.87
CA GLU A 38 -1.80 25.52 11.49
C GLU A 38 -1.00 26.31 10.44
N ALA A 39 -0.44 25.59 9.45
CA ALA A 39 0.36 26.20 8.39
C ALA A 39 -0.47 27.16 7.50
N ILE A 40 -1.71 26.78 7.14
CA ILE A 40 -2.60 27.63 6.31
C ILE A 40 -3.09 28.85 7.08
N THR A 41 -3.48 28.65 8.34
CA THR A 41 -4.09 29.72 9.15
C THR A 41 -3.07 30.63 9.83
N GLY A 42 -1.80 30.24 9.89
CA GLY A 42 -0.75 30.93 10.65
C GLY A 42 -1.00 30.93 12.17
N ARG A 43 -1.87 30.03 12.67
CA ARG A 43 -2.24 29.95 14.09
C ARG A 43 -1.37 28.93 14.81
N SER A 44 -1.19 29.15 16.11
CA SER A 44 -0.45 28.21 16.95
C SER A 44 -1.20 26.89 17.12
N HIS A 45 -0.45 25.81 17.35
CA HIS A 45 -1.00 24.49 17.65
C HIS A 45 -2.03 24.54 18.80
N ASP A 46 -1.75 25.29 19.86
CA ASP A 46 -2.65 25.45 21.01
C ASP A 46 -3.97 26.14 20.62
N ALA A 47 -3.95 27.14 19.74
CA ALA A 47 -5.17 27.79 19.26
C ALA A 47 -6.05 26.82 18.46
N VAL A 48 -5.44 26.03 17.57
CA VAL A 48 -6.14 25.01 16.79
C VAL A 48 -6.70 23.91 17.70
N ALA A 49 -5.89 23.40 18.64
CA ALA A 49 -6.33 22.38 19.59
C ALA A 49 -7.51 22.85 20.44
N ARG A 50 -7.48 24.10 20.92
CA ARG A 50 -8.60 24.69 21.67
C ARG A 50 -9.84 24.86 20.83
N ALA A 51 -9.72 25.26 19.56
CA ALA A 51 -10.86 25.38 18.65
C ALA A 51 -11.59 24.04 18.49
N PHE A 52 -10.85 22.94 18.27
CA PHE A 52 -11.43 21.60 18.20
C PHE A 52 -12.07 21.16 19.52
N VAL A 53 -11.45 21.46 20.66
CA VAL A 53 -12.06 21.16 21.97
C VAL A 53 -13.35 21.96 22.17
N GLN A 54 -13.31 23.26 21.87
CA GLN A 54 -14.46 24.16 22.00
C GLN A 54 -15.62 23.74 21.10
N ASP A 55 -15.35 23.40 19.83
CA ASP A 55 -16.33 22.88 18.88
C ASP A 55 -17.04 21.64 19.44
N ARG A 56 -16.29 20.73 20.07
CA ARG A 56 -16.82 19.50 20.67
C ARG A 56 -17.67 19.77 21.92
N THR A 57 -17.27 20.73 22.75
CA THR A 57 -17.97 21.02 24.02
C THR A 57 -19.18 21.92 23.84
N GLU A 58 -19.12 22.85 22.87
CA GLU A 58 -20.13 23.90 22.69
C GLU A 58 -21.05 23.63 21.49
N ASN A 59 -20.86 22.50 20.80
CA ASN A 59 -21.61 22.10 19.60
C ASN A 59 -21.72 23.26 18.59
N SER A 60 -20.56 23.82 18.25
CA SER A 60 -20.45 25.04 17.46
C SER A 60 -21.02 24.86 16.04
N SER A 61 -21.54 25.94 15.46
CA SER A 61 -22.07 25.96 14.09
C SER A 61 -21.04 25.57 13.03
N TYR A 62 -19.75 25.72 13.33
CA TYR A 62 -18.65 25.41 12.42
C TYR A 62 -18.40 23.91 12.24
N ARG A 63 -18.82 23.08 13.21
CA ARG A 63 -18.71 21.60 13.18
C ARG A 63 -17.31 21.10 12.79
N LEU A 64 -16.27 21.74 13.32
CA LEU A 64 -14.87 21.51 12.94
C LEU A 64 -14.46 20.04 13.09
N ASN A 65 -14.87 19.37 14.16
CA ASN A 65 -14.54 17.96 14.39
C ASN A 65 -15.16 17.07 13.29
N ASN A 66 -16.46 17.22 13.03
CA ASN A 66 -17.14 16.42 12.01
C ASN A 66 -16.55 16.65 10.61
N ARG A 67 -16.23 17.91 10.26
CA ARG A 67 -15.62 18.23 8.98
C ARG A 67 -14.22 17.62 8.84
N PHE A 68 -13.41 17.67 9.90
CA PHE A 68 -12.08 17.08 9.90
C PHE A 68 -12.11 15.54 9.89
N GLU A 69 -13.07 14.92 10.58
CA GLU A 69 -13.31 13.47 10.53
C GLU A 69 -13.71 13.04 9.13
N GLN A 70 -14.63 13.76 8.46
CA GLN A 70 -15.00 13.49 7.07
C GLN A 70 -13.81 13.62 6.11
N LEU A 71 -13.01 14.67 6.29
CA LEU A 71 -11.80 14.91 5.51
C LEU A 71 -10.80 13.73 5.60
N THR A 72 -10.72 13.09 6.78
CA THR A 72 -9.75 12.04 7.07
C THR A 72 -10.31 10.62 6.99
N ALA A 73 -11.62 10.44 6.83
CA ALA A 73 -12.31 9.14 6.92
C ALA A 73 -11.72 8.06 6.01
N ASN A 74 -11.26 8.45 4.82
CA ASN A 74 -10.71 7.52 3.82
C ASN A 74 -9.18 7.42 3.87
N LEU A 75 -8.52 8.03 4.86
CA LEU A 75 -7.07 8.07 4.97
C LEU A 75 -6.59 7.51 6.31
N THR A 76 -5.61 6.62 6.24
CA THR A 76 -5.05 5.96 7.44
C THR A 76 -3.99 6.81 8.15
N ARG A 77 -3.38 7.82 7.48
CA ARG A 77 -2.22 8.56 8.00
C ARG A 77 -2.23 10.09 7.85
N GLY A 78 -3.37 10.70 7.53
CA GLY A 78 -3.42 12.16 7.31
C GLY A 78 -2.59 12.60 6.09
N ASP A 79 -2.31 11.68 5.17
CA ASP A 79 -1.58 11.97 3.94
C ASP A 79 -2.36 12.93 3.04
N SER A 80 -1.70 13.39 1.99
CA SER A 80 -2.43 13.93 0.85
C SER A 80 -3.18 12.80 0.12
N LEU A 81 -4.16 13.18 -0.70
CA LEU A 81 -5.01 12.23 -1.43
C LEU A 81 -4.17 11.52 -2.50
N ASN A 82 -3.26 12.28 -3.11
CA ASN A 82 -2.30 11.79 -4.10
C ASN A 82 -1.24 10.88 -3.49
N GLU A 83 -0.73 11.18 -2.29
CA GLU A 83 0.20 10.29 -1.60
C GLU A 83 -0.45 8.97 -1.17
N ALA A 84 -1.70 9.02 -0.71
CA ALA A 84 -2.47 7.83 -0.39
C ALA A 84 -2.71 6.96 -1.63
N ALA A 85 -3.07 7.57 -2.76
CA ALA A 85 -3.21 6.88 -4.05
C ALA A 85 -1.89 6.26 -4.50
N ALA A 86 -0.80 7.03 -4.51
CA ALA A 86 0.52 6.55 -4.91
C ALA A 86 1.01 5.38 -4.04
N ARG A 87 0.69 5.39 -2.73
CA ARG A 87 1.01 4.25 -1.85
C ARG A 87 0.21 3.01 -2.21
N LYS A 88 -1.10 3.17 -2.44
CA LYS A 88 -1.97 2.08 -2.88
C LYS A 88 -1.45 1.47 -4.18
N ASP A 89 -1.05 2.30 -5.13
CA ASP A 89 -0.48 1.85 -6.41
C ASP A 89 0.87 1.13 -6.22
N ARG A 90 1.73 1.60 -5.31
CA ARG A 90 2.98 0.89 -4.99
C ARG A 90 2.71 -0.48 -4.37
N GLN A 91 1.69 -0.60 -3.52
CA GLN A 91 1.29 -1.87 -2.92
C GLN A 91 0.76 -2.83 -3.98
N THR A 92 -0.14 -2.38 -4.85
CA THR A 92 -0.69 -3.23 -5.92
C THR A 92 0.39 -3.66 -6.92
N ILE A 93 1.33 -2.79 -7.27
CA ILE A 93 2.47 -3.15 -8.13
C ILE A 93 3.35 -4.21 -7.45
N ALA A 94 3.62 -4.06 -6.15
CA ALA A 94 4.41 -5.04 -5.41
C ALA A 94 3.71 -6.41 -5.35
N GLU A 95 2.40 -6.44 -5.11
CA GLU A 95 1.58 -7.65 -5.13
C GLU A 95 1.56 -8.31 -6.51
N LEU A 96 1.37 -7.53 -7.58
CA LEU A 96 1.38 -8.03 -8.95
C LEU A 96 2.75 -8.59 -9.33
N ARG A 97 3.85 -7.93 -8.94
CA ARG A 97 5.21 -8.44 -9.15
C ARG A 97 5.45 -9.74 -8.39
N GLN A 98 4.95 -9.85 -7.16
CA GLN A 98 5.04 -11.08 -6.39
C GLN A 98 4.31 -12.22 -7.11
N LYS A 99 3.04 -12.00 -7.48
CA LYS A 99 2.25 -12.98 -8.22
C LYS A 99 2.90 -13.40 -9.53
N ASN A 100 3.48 -12.44 -10.26
CA ASN A 100 4.17 -12.72 -11.51
C ASN A 100 5.39 -13.63 -11.28
N ARG A 101 6.22 -13.36 -10.25
CA ARG A 101 7.33 -14.23 -9.87
C ARG A 101 6.85 -15.63 -9.48
N ASP A 102 5.78 -15.73 -8.71
CA ASP A 102 5.25 -17.02 -8.26
C ASP A 102 4.74 -17.87 -9.44
N LEU A 103 4.10 -17.23 -10.43
CA LEU A 103 3.69 -17.91 -11.67
C LEU A 103 4.88 -18.39 -12.51
N HIS A 104 5.93 -17.58 -12.64
CA HIS A 104 7.16 -18.01 -13.33
C HIS A 104 7.80 -19.21 -12.62
N ASN A 105 7.91 -19.15 -11.29
CA ASN A 105 8.42 -20.28 -10.51
C ASN A 105 7.59 -21.57 -10.67
N GLN A 106 6.27 -21.45 -10.85
CA GLN A 106 5.41 -22.60 -11.15
C GLN A 106 5.70 -23.17 -12.54
N LEU A 107 5.80 -22.31 -13.56
CA LEU A 107 6.14 -22.72 -14.93
C LEU A 107 7.49 -23.43 -14.99
N ASP A 108 8.51 -22.91 -14.30
CA ASP A 108 9.85 -23.51 -14.26
C ASP A 108 9.83 -24.90 -13.62
N ARG A 109 9.05 -25.08 -12.53
CA ARG A 109 8.85 -26.38 -11.88
C ARG A 109 8.16 -27.38 -12.81
N PHE A 110 7.13 -26.95 -13.53
CA PHE A 110 6.44 -27.81 -14.51
C PHE A 110 7.36 -28.19 -15.67
N ALA A 111 8.10 -27.22 -16.22
CA ALA A 111 9.05 -27.47 -17.29
C ALA A 111 10.12 -28.49 -16.86
N THR A 112 10.71 -28.30 -15.68
CA THR A 112 11.70 -29.22 -15.10
C THR A 112 11.13 -30.62 -14.92
N ALA A 113 9.91 -30.75 -14.40
CA ALA A 113 9.25 -32.05 -14.23
C ALA A 113 8.98 -32.75 -15.57
N LEU A 114 8.56 -32.01 -16.60
CA LEU A 114 8.36 -32.55 -17.95
C LEU A 114 9.68 -33.01 -18.57
N PHE A 115 10.76 -32.24 -18.42
CA PHE A 115 12.08 -32.63 -18.89
C PHE A 115 12.61 -33.87 -18.17
N ALA A 116 12.49 -33.94 -16.85
CA ALA A 116 12.90 -35.10 -16.06
C ALA A 116 12.16 -36.38 -16.51
N ARG A 117 10.84 -36.29 -16.68
CA ARG A 117 10.02 -37.40 -17.19
C ARG A 117 10.42 -37.82 -18.61
N HIS A 118 10.73 -36.86 -19.47
CA HIS A 118 11.18 -37.16 -20.82
C HIS A 118 12.51 -37.93 -20.81
N LEU A 119 13.50 -37.48 -20.04
CA LEU A 119 14.78 -38.18 -19.88
C LEU A 119 14.63 -39.59 -19.31
N GLU A 120 13.73 -39.79 -18.35
CA GLU A 120 13.40 -41.10 -17.81
C GLU A 120 12.83 -42.02 -18.91
N SER A 121 11.86 -41.53 -19.70
CA SER A 121 11.27 -42.29 -20.81
C SER A 121 12.25 -42.63 -21.94
N GLU A 122 13.31 -41.83 -22.15
CA GLU A 122 14.35 -42.14 -23.11
C GLU A 122 15.34 -43.18 -22.58
N SER A 123 15.62 -43.13 -21.28
CA SER A 123 16.50 -44.08 -20.60
C SER A 123 15.89 -45.48 -20.47
N GLU A 124 14.56 -45.57 -20.43
CA GLU A 124 13.82 -46.84 -20.42
C GLU A 124 13.73 -47.53 -21.79
N ARG A 125 14.17 -46.89 -22.88
CA ARG A 125 14.26 -47.55 -24.19
C ARG A 125 15.40 -48.56 -24.16
N PRO A 126 15.14 -49.87 -24.34
CA PRO A 126 16.21 -50.86 -24.33
C PRO A 126 17.17 -50.56 -25.49
N GLU A 127 18.43 -50.30 -25.18
CA GLU A 127 19.50 -50.35 -26.17
C GLU A 127 19.46 -51.74 -26.80
N ILE A 128 19.10 -51.81 -28.07
CA ILE A 128 19.16 -53.06 -28.83
C ILE A 128 20.66 -53.33 -29.03
N GLU A 129 21.28 -54.07 -28.11
CA GLU A 129 22.63 -54.61 -28.29
C GLU A 129 22.62 -55.50 -29.55
N LEU A 130 23.09 -54.94 -30.66
CA LEU A 130 23.43 -55.68 -31.87
C LEU A 130 24.70 -56.49 -31.57
N VAL A 131 24.53 -57.63 -30.88
CA VAL A 131 25.57 -58.63 -30.66
C VAL A 131 25.93 -59.25 -32.01
N THR A 132 26.86 -58.63 -32.74
CA THR A 132 27.47 -59.23 -33.92
C THR A 132 28.49 -60.27 -33.48
N ARG A 133 28.07 -61.53 -33.45
CA ARG A 133 28.94 -62.69 -33.14
C ARG A 133 29.91 -62.90 -34.30
N ILE A 134 31.10 -62.29 -34.24
CA ILE A 134 32.17 -62.55 -35.23
C ILE A 134 32.66 -63.99 -35.04
N ARG A 135 32.20 -64.92 -35.90
CA ARG A 135 32.82 -66.25 -36.03
C ARG A 135 34.21 -66.07 -36.64
N ARG A 136 35.26 -66.05 -35.83
CA ARG A 136 36.63 -66.31 -36.32
C ARG A 136 36.69 -67.76 -36.76
N GLY A 137 36.75 -67.99 -38.07
CA GLY A 137 36.97 -69.30 -38.64
C GLY A 137 38.31 -69.85 -38.20
N SER A 138 38.30 -70.92 -37.39
CA SER A 138 39.42 -71.83 -37.27
C SER A 138 39.50 -72.65 -38.56
N ARG A 139 40.59 -72.53 -39.31
CA ARG A 139 40.96 -73.57 -40.27
C ARG A 139 42.43 -73.88 -40.04
N GLY A 140 42.65 -75.03 -39.41
CA GLY A 140 43.94 -75.68 -39.34
C GLY A 140 44.23 -76.47 -40.61
N GLU A 141 45.49 -76.92 -40.62
CA GLU A 141 46.24 -77.72 -41.60
C GLU A 141 46.86 -76.95 -42.77
#